data_AF-A0A0D1X6E5-F1
#
_entry.id   AF-A0A0D1X6E5-F1
#
_cell.length_a   1.000
_cell.length_b   1.000
_cell.length_c   1.000
_cell.angle_alpha   90.00
_cell.angle_beta   90.00
_cell.angle_gamma   90.00
#
_symmetry.space_group_name_H-M   'P 1'
#
loop_
_entity.id
_entity.type
_entity.pdbx_description
1 polymer ?
#
loop_
_entity_poly.entity_id
_entity_poly.type
_entity_poly.pdbx_seq_one_letter_code
_entity_poly.pdbx_strand_id
1 'polypeptide(L)'
;MDNLGAALLQASIFVLSSCSLPIPEPTPDDVKLVVCLLVQVMQPVTQVKSVERSDFKQTFDTKDTRWPMIERMLKKYGYDTGDLEDSVVRFY
;
A
#
# COMPACT_ATOMS: atom_id res chain seq x y z
N MET A 1 -18.94 -6.20 -10.69
CA MET A 1 -18.57 -4.78 -10.51
C MET A 1 -17.78 -4.62 -9.19
N ASP A 2 -17.07 -5.68 -8.76
CA ASP A 2 -16.94 -5.97 -7.32
C ASP A 2 -15.48 -5.92 -6.82
N ASN A 3 -14.54 -5.54 -7.68
CA ASN A 3 -13.11 -5.47 -7.36
C ASN A 3 -12.64 -4.11 -6.83
N LEU A 4 -13.43 -3.04 -6.95
CA LEU A 4 -13.01 -1.71 -6.48
C LEU A 4 -13.01 -1.63 -4.95
N GLY A 5 -14.04 -2.16 -4.28
CA GLY A 5 -14.10 -2.21 -2.82
C GLY A 5 -12.96 -3.03 -2.23
N ALA A 6 -12.66 -4.19 -2.82
CA ALA A 6 -11.52 -5.01 -2.42
C ALA A 6 -10.19 -4.31 -2.64
N ALA A 7 -10.00 -3.64 -3.78
CA ALA A 7 -8.77 -2.88 -4.07
C ALA A 7 -8.59 -1.70 -3.10
N LEU A 8 -9.66 -0.97 -2.78
CA LEU A 8 -9.64 0.12 -1.80
C LEU A 8 -9.27 -0.39 -0.41
N LEU A 9 -9.84 -1.53 0.00
CA LEU A 9 -9.52 -2.15 1.28
C LEU A 9 -8.04 -2.58 1.33
N GLN A 10 -7.54 -3.25 0.30
CA GLN A 10 -6.14 -3.67 0.21
C GLN A 10 -5.18 -2.47 0.26
N ALA A 11 -5.46 -1.42 -0.50
CA ALA A 11 -4.65 -0.21 -0.50
C ALA A 11 -4.67 0.50 0.88
N SER A 12 -5.83 0.54 1.53
CA SER A 12 -5.96 1.14 2.86
C SER A 12 -5.18 0.35 3.92
N ILE A 13 -5.27 -0.98 3.86
CA ILE A 13 -4.51 -1.89 4.73
C ILE A 13 -3.00 -1.68 4.53
N PHE A 14 -2.54 -1.63 3.28
CA PHE A 14 -1.12 -1.39 2.98
C PHE A 14 -0.62 -0.09 3.60
N VAL A 15 -1.39 1.00 3.47
CA VAL A 15 -1.02 2.30 4.05
C VAL A 15 -0.93 2.19 5.58
N LEU A 16 -1.92 1.59 6.22
CA LEU A 16 -1.97 1.45 7.68
C LEU A 16 -0.86 0.54 8.22
N SER A 17 -0.52 -0.55 7.54
CA SER A 17 0.54 -1.47 7.96
C SER A 17 1.94 -0.90 7.74
N SER A 18 2.09 0.01 6.79
CA SER A 18 3.41 0.56 6.41
C SER A 18 3.73 1.87 7.11
N CYS A 19 2.77 2.50 7.77
CA CYS A 19 2.97 3.74 8.53
C CYS A 19 3.17 3.41 10.02
N SER A 20 4.28 3.87 10.60
CA SER A 20 4.54 3.72 12.04
C SER A 20 3.82 4.76 12.89
N LEU A 21 3.41 5.89 12.30
CA LEU A 21 2.67 6.94 12.99
C LEU A 21 1.16 6.79 12.77
N PRO A 22 0.34 7.15 13.77
CA PRO A 22 -1.11 7.13 13.62
C PRO A 22 -1.57 8.13 12.56
N ILE A 23 -2.47 7.70 11.68
CA ILE A 23 -3.13 8.57 10.71
C ILE A 23 -4.26 9.30 11.43
N PRO A 24 -4.27 10.65 11.45
CA PRO A 24 -5.28 11.41 12.18
C PRO A 24 -6.66 11.26 11.54
N GLU A 25 -7.70 11.40 12.37
CA GLU A 25 -9.07 11.56 11.91
C GLU A 25 -9.49 13.04 11.98
N PRO A 26 -10.13 13.59 10.93
CA PRO A 26 -10.50 12.93 9.67
C PRO A 26 -9.28 12.63 8.79
N THR A 27 -9.36 11.56 7.99
CA THR A 27 -8.26 11.11 7.12
C THR A 27 -7.77 12.25 6.22
N PRO A 28 -6.46 12.57 6.25
CA PRO A 28 -5.88 13.60 5.41
C PRO A 28 -6.03 13.33 3.92
N ASP A 29 -6.07 14.39 3.11
CA ASP A 29 -6.26 14.26 1.66
C ASP A 29 -5.05 13.64 0.95
N ASP A 30 -3.83 13.76 1.50
CA ASP A 30 -2.66 13.08 0.96
C ASP A 30 -2.75 11.56 1.15
N VAL A 31 -3.28 11.08 2.28
CA VAL A 31 -3.57 9.65 2.50
C VAL A 31 -4.64 9.14 1.53
N LYS A 32 -5.73 9.89 1.33
CA LYS A 32 -6.77 9.51 0.35
C LYS A 32 -6.20 9.41 -1.05
N LEU A 33 -5.37 10.39 -1.43
CA LEU A 33 -4.71 10.41 -2.74
C LEU A 33 -3.76 9.23 -2.91
N VAL A 34 -2.99 8.86 -1.87
CA VAL A 34 -2.15 7.66 -1.88
C VAL A 34 -2.98 6.40 -2.09
N VAL A 35 -4.11 6.23 -1.39
CA VAL A 35 -5.01 5.09 -1.59
C VAL A 35 -5.52 5.03 -3.03
N CYS A 36 -5.93 6.16 -3.61
CA CYS A 36 -6.33 6.21 -5.02
C CYS A 36 -5.20 5.84 -5.97
N LEU A 37 -3.98 6.34 -5.74
CA LEU A 37 -2.80 6.02 -6.53
C LEU A 37 -2.47 4.53 -6.43
N LEU A 38 -2.50 3.95 -5.22
CA LEU A 38 -2.29 2.51 -5.01
C LEU A 38 -3.32 1.69 -5.77
N VAL A 39 -4.61 2.03 -5.71
CA VAL A 39 -5.63 1.35 -6.51
C VAL A 39 -5.32 1.44 -8.01
N GLN A 40 -4.89 2.60 -8.51
CA GLN A 40 -4.55 2.77 -9.93
C GLN A 40 -3.23 2.10 -10.35
N VAL A 41 -2.29 1.92 -9.43
CA VAL A 41 -1.05 1.14 -9.65
C VAL A 41 -1.34 -0.36 -9.56
N MET A 42 -2.31 -0.75 -8.73
CA MET A 42 -2.71 -2.14 -8.52
C MET A 42 -3.66 -2.69 -9.59
N GLN A 43 -4.50 -1.83 -10.19
CA GLN A 43 -5.58 -2.24 -11.10
C GLN A 43 -5.21 -2.61 -12.54
N PRO A 44 -4.04 -2.28 -13.14
CA PRO A 44 -3.65 -2.89 -14.40
C PRO A 44 -2.89 -4.18 -14.07
N VAL A 45 -3.60 -5.23 -13.66
CA VAL A 45 -3.04 -6.59 -13.57
C VAL A 45 -1.77 -6.66 -12.72
N THR A 46 -1.86 -6.42 -11.41
CA THR A 46 -0.74 -6.83 -10.55
C THR A 46 -0.82 -8.32 -10.37
N GLN A 47 -0.05 -9.03 -11.20
CA GLN A 47 0.33 -10.41 -11.00
C GLN A 47 0.82 -10.54 -9.55
N VAL A 48 -0.01 -11.11 -8.69
CA VAL A 48 0.43 -11.53 -7.37
C VAL A 48 1.58 -12.51 -7.60
N LYS A 49 2.83 -12.06 -7.39
CA LYS A 49 4.03 -12.86 -7.73
C LYS A 49 4.05 -14.18 -6.95
N SER A 50 3.52 -14.19 -5.74
CA SER A 50 3.26 -15.38 -4.93
C SER A 50 2.31 -15.02 -3.77
N VAL A 51 1.52 -16.00 -3.32
CA VAL A 51 0.80 -15.95 -2.04
C VAL A 51 1.29 -17.13 -1.23
N GLU A 52 2.11 -16.89 -0.21
CA GLU A 52 2.44 -17.92 0.77
C GLU A 52 1.31 -17.99 1.81
N ARG A 53 0.74 -19.18 2.02
CA ARG A 53 -0.45 -19.39 2.87
C ARG A 53 -0.13 -19.57 4.36
N SER A 54 1.15 -19.63 4.72
CA SER A 54 1.61 -19.74 6.12
C SER A 54 1.75 -18.36 6.79
N ASP A 55 2.14 -17.34 6.03
CA ASP A 55 2.17 -15.92 6.41
C ASP A 55 1.74 -15.13 5.18
N PHE A 56 0.58 -14.47 5.20
CA PHE A 56 0.11 -13.73 4.03
C PHE A 56 1.05 -12.55 3.74
N LYS A 57 1.96 -12.72 2.78
CA LYS A 57 2.92 -11.70 2.30
C LYS A 57 2.50 -11.25 0.90
N GLN A 58 2.20 -9.97 0.74
CA GLN A 58 1.87 -9.36 -0.55
C GLN A 58 2.98 -8.39 -0.96
N THR A 59 3.71 -8.72 -2.02
CA THR A 59 4.76 -7.87 -2.59
C THR A 59 4.22 -7.09 -3.78
N PHE A 60 4.38 -5.77 -3.77
CA PHE A 60 3.94 -4.88 -4.86
C PHE A 60 5.06 -4.63 -5.86
N ASP A 61 4.72 -4.47 -7.14
CA ASP A 61 5.69 -4.03 -8.13
C ASP A 61 5.86 -2.51 -8.03
N THR A 62 6.98 -2.09 -7.47
CA THR A 62 7.33 -0.68 -7.22
C THR A 62 7.95 0.01 -8.43
N LYS A 63 8.02 -0.66 -9.59
CA LYS A 63 8.56 -0.10 -10.84
C LYS A 63 7.67 0.98 -11.47
N ASP A 64 6.44 1.16 -10.98
CA ASP A 64 5.57 2.24 -11.45
C ASP A 64 6.17 3.61 -11.08
N THR A 65 6.24 4.51 -12.05
CA THR A 65 6.76 5.88 -11.88
C THR A 65 6.07 6.71 -10.80
N ARG A 66 4.86 6.29 -10.36
CA ARG A 66 4.09 6.93 -9.30
C ARG A 66 4.51 6.48 -7.90
N TRP A 67 5.29 5.41 -7.77
CA TRP A 67 5.74 4.88 -6.48
C TRP A 67 6.55 5.88 -5.64
N PRO A 68 7.55 6.62 -6.19
CA PRO A 68 8.27 7.63 -5.42
C PRO A 68 7.36 8.76 -4.88
N MET A 69 6.24 9.05 -5.56
CA MET A 69 5.27 10.02 -5.08
C MET A 69 4.47 9.48 -3.89
N ILE A 70 4.11 8.20 -3.91
CA ILE A 70 3.45 7.50 -2.80
C ILE A 70 4.34 7.52 -1.55
N GLU A 71 5.60 7.12 -1.69
CA GLU A 71 6.57 7.10 -0.59
C GLU A 71 6.75 8.49 0.02
N ARG A 72 6.89 9.52 -0.82
CA ARG A 72 7.06 10.90 -0.36
C ARG A 72 5.86 11.37 0.47
N MET A 73 4.64 10.98 0.10
CA MET A 73 3.43 11.35 0.84
C MET A 73 3.33 10.59 2.16
N LEU A 74 3.65 9.29 2.15
CA LEU A 74 3.58 8.44 3.34
C LEU A 74 4.71 8.70 4.34
N LYS A 75 5.85 9.28 3.92
CA LYS A 75 6.98 9.61 4.80
C LYS A 75 6.59 10.47 6.01
N LYS A 76 5.57 11.32 5.87
CA LYS A 76 5.03 12.13 6.97
C LYS A 76 4.37 11.30 8.09
N TYR A 77 3.93 10.09 7.74
CA TYR A 77 3.28 9.14 8.64
C TYR A 77 4.26 8.06 9.11
N GLY A 78 5.57 8.33 9.02
CA GLY A 78 6.60 7.39 9.45
C GLY A 78 6.66 6.14 8.58
N TYR A 79 6.35 6.28 7.29
CA TYR A 79 6.65 5.26 6.30
C TYR A 79 8.16 5.10 6.19
N ASP A 80 8.65 3.94 6.61
CA ASP A 80 10.04 3.57 6.53
C ASP A 80 10.25 2.68 5.31
N THR A 81 11.18 3.08 4.45
CA THR A 81 11.62 2.34 3.25
C THR A 81 12.53 1.16 3.59
N GLY A 82 12.73 0.86 4.87
CA GLY A 82 13.48 -0.30 5.36
C GLY A 82 13.00 -1.58 4.67
N ASP A 83 13.87 -2.13 3.81
CA ASP A 83 13.70 -3.34 3.02
C ASP A 83 12.53 -3.33 2.01
N LEU A 84 12.47 -2.36 1.10
CA LEU A 84 11.55 -2.42 -0.06
C LEU A 84 11.90 -3.46 -1.14
N GLU A 85 13.04 -4.16 -1.04
CA GLU A 85 13.17 -5.43 -1.77
C GLU A 85 12.24 -6.51 -1.20
N ASP A 86 11.69 -6.31 -0.01
CA ASP A 86 11.01 -7.35 0.76
C ASP A 86 9.93 -6.84 1.74
N SER A 87 9.31 -5.67 1.50
CA SER A 87 8.36 -5.05 2.44
C SER A 87 7.16 -5.97 2.70
N VAL A 88 7.18 -6.65 3.85
CA VAL A 88 6.19 -7.64 4.29
C VAL A 88 5.05 -6.92 5.01
N VAL A 89 3.85 -6.94 4.43
CA VAL A 89 2.64 -6.64 5.20
C VAL A 89 2.32 -7.88 6.05
N ARG A 90 2.56 -7.83 7.36
CA ARG A 90 2.20 -8.91 8.30
C ARG A 90 0.84 -8.62 8.93
N PHE A 91 -0.05 -9.60 8.92
CA PHE A 91 -1.34 -9.56 9.60
C PHE A 91 -1.23 -10.46 10.85
N TYR A 92 -1.49 -9.91 12.04
CA TYR A 92 -1.63 -10.67 13.28
C TYR A 92 -3.11 -10.91 13.58
#